data_AF-B4GMH4-F1
#
_entry.id   AF-B4GMH4-F1
#
_cell.length_a   1.000
_cell.length_b   1.000
_cell.length_c   1.000
_cell.angle_alpha   90.00
_cell.angle_beta   90.00
_cell.angle_gamma   90.00
#
_symmetry.space_group_name_H-M   'P 1'
#
loop_
_entity.id
_entity.type
_entity.pdbx_description
1 polymer ?
#
loop_
_entity_poly.entity_id
_entity_poly.type
_entity_poly.pdbx_seq_one_letter_code
_entity_poly.pdbx_strand_id
1 'polypeptide(L)'
;MDLNTLLQRAQNLTNEAKAEYEMPQVERTLQQVLQATTDLHSRVTQSSNKDIQAHILLGSKGIDLPKLTQKLEALNARKTFEPVDVVGADTDVCTFLKNERENAILSVIEDTNKNISETVSKQKWVNLNSTWNEEKSRLLDALIGPSQNFIDLQRLPEHITLDPNLPISRCLSPMELIYAQELRHYNELLLKGAHRPNLVQKFAVLTSSFGNDRLTDMWSTVAAVTQVNEPLHSDPIKARQQRPEFVINAKSCLERHYKIYMCTLVGAAHSSNCYQLVRAYVTNRFSAQQTIGLVDTLDDKPLWPMVYYSLRCGAAEAAVEFLHEAGPSYEDFAQVIADRSAGAVNSRTETQLKLQYANKIKNSTDAYKKAVYCLILGCDPNELHGEVAKTIDDYLWIKLAMLRPGDAAGYGRLQSEILEKYGEKHFHASNQTDVYFKALVLVGLFEASIELLARNGQSVHAVHMAIALHELGVLGGARSVSQPLLSIDIADPQPLRRLNLTRLVRLYAQRFERTDTTEALNYYFTLRCLRDPKGRNMFLTCVCDLVVGSGALDTSIFDLIFGQRMTDADEEVPGYIEIFRSSIAEMKRATGSGGSSGGRPGPYDIRDRGANRGGNDFGGGRNGQSASCISLAII
;
A
#
# COMPACT_ATOMS: atom_id res chain seq x y z
N MET A 1 -12.02 38.09 37.90
CA MET A 1 -10.58 38.41 37.77
C MET A 1 -10.47 39.88 37.44
N ASP A 2 -9.75 40.63 38.26
CA ASP A 2 -9.64 42.09 38.15
C ASP A 2 -8.66 42.47 37.02
N LEU A 3 -9.00 43.44 36.18
CA LEU A 3 -8.22 43.75 34.95
C LEU A 3 -6.77 44.14 35.27
N ASN A 4 -6.56 44.76 36.43
CA ASN A 4 -5.25 45.12 36.95
C ASN A 4 -4.40 43.89 37.31
N THR A 5 -5.02 42.81 37.79
CA THR A 5 -4.31 41.57 38.10
C THR A 5 -3.87 40.82 36.85
N LEU A 6 -4.60 40.95 35.73
CA LEU A 6 -4.21 40.40 34.44
C LEU A 6 -3.05 41.19 33.82
N LEU A 7 -3.08 42.52 33.94
CA LEU A 7 -2.02 43.40 33.48
C LEU A 7 -0.69 43.15 34.22
N GLN A 8 -0.73 42.99 35.55
CA GLN A 8 0.45 42.62 36.34
C GLN A 8 1.00 41.24 35.96
N ARG A 9 0.15 40.25 35.70
CA ARG A 9 0.58 38.92 35.24
C ARG A 9 1.23 38.96 33.85
N ALA A 10 0.67 39.71 32.92
CA ALA A 10 1.25 39.87 31.59
C ALA A 10 2.62 40.59 31.64
N GLN A 11 2.76 41.58 32.51
CA GLN A 11 4.04 42.26 32.74
C GLN A 11 5.09 41.36 33.40
N ASN A 12 4.69 40.51 34.36
CA ASN A 12 5.58 39.53 34.98
C ASN A 12 6.04 38.47 33.98
N LEU A 13 5.15 37.93 33.13
CA LEU A 13 5.50 36.98 32.07
C LEU A 13 6.49 37.56 31.05
N THR A 14 6.36 38.85 30.73
CA THR A 14 7.29 39.55 29.82
C THR A 14 8.68 39.71 30.45
N ASN A 15 8.75 39.82 31.78
CA ASN A 15 10.01 39.90 32.51
C ASN A 15 10.63 38.52 32.77
N GLU A 16 9.84 37.47 33.01
CA GLU A 16 10.31 36.08 33.14
C GLU A 16 10.89 35.54 31.81
N ALA A 17 10.29 35.92 30.68
CA ALA A 17 10.80 35.57 29.35
C ALA A 17 12.17 36.19 29.01
N LYS A 18 12.70 37.13 29.81
CA LYS A 18 14.06 37.68 29.65
C LYS A 18 15.17 36.69 30.00
N ALA A 19 14.87 35.63 30.77
CA ALA A 19 15.90 34.77 31.32
C ALA A 19 16.26 33.55 30.45
N GLU A 20 15.41 33.12 29.51
CA GLU A 20 15.61 31.81 28.85
C GLU A 20 15.63 31.77 27.31
N TYR A 21 15.16 32.78 26.56
CA TYR A 21 15.19 32.70 25.08
C TYR A 21 15.39 34.06 24.39
N GLU A 22 16.36 34.14 23.46
CA GLU A 22 16.51 35.23 22.48
C GLU A 22 15.35 35.21 21.47
N MET A 23 14.20 35.77 21.85
CA MET A 23 13.14 36.13 20.91
C MET A 23 13.12 37.66 20.69
N PRO A 24 12.79 38.14 19.47
CA PRO A 24 12.72 39.56 19.19
C PRO A 24 11.66 40.24 20.07
N GLN A 25 12.07 41.32 20.76
CA GLN A 25 11.25 41.96 21.79
C GLN A 25 10.13 42.81 21.19
N VAL A 26 8.98 42.86 21.88
CA VAL A 26 7.93 43.82 21.59
C VAL A 26 8.35 45.18 22.16
N GLU A 27 8.92 46.05 21.30
CA GLU A 27 9.54 47.33 21.68
C GLU A 27 8.57 48.39 22.24
N ARG A 28 7.25 48.17 22.14
CA ARG A 28 6.24 49.16 22.56
C ARG A 28 5.29 48.57 23.58
N THR A 29 5.22 49.22 24.74
CA THR A 29 4.22 48.90 25.76
C THR A 29 2.81 49.16 25.24
N LEU A 30 1.82 48.39 25.73
CA LEU A 30 0.42 48.51 25.30
C LEU A 30 -0.11 49.95 25.44
N GLN A 31 0.39 50.69 26.45
CA GLN A 31 0.07 52.09 26.68
C GLN A 31 0.64 53.02 25.60
N GLN A 32 1.89 52.78 25.15
CA GLN A 32 2.50 53.51 24.04
C GLN A 32 1.81 53.18 22.71
N VAL A 33 1.39 51.92 22.51
CA VAL A 33 0.60 51.53 21.33
C VAL A 33 -0.75 52.25 21.36
N LEU A 34 -1.42 52.31 22.51
CA LEU A 34 -2.71 52.97 22.64
C LEU A 34 -2.59 54.48 22.40
N GLN A 35 -1.55 55.12 22.94
CA GLN A 35 -1.26 56.54 22.73
C GLN A 35 -0.94 56.85 21.26
N ALA A 36 -0.13 56.00 20.60
CA ALA A 36 0.13 56.10 19.17
C ALA A 36 -1.12 55.87 18.31
N THR A 37 -2.01 54.97 18.75
CA THR A 37 -3.27 54.69 18.07
C THR A 37 -4.25 55.85 18.21
N THR A 38 -4.32 56.50 19.38
CA THR A 38 -5.13 57.71 19.58
C THR A 38 -4.58 58.91 18.81
N ASP A 39 -3.26 59.06 18.72
CA ASP A 39 -2.63 60.10 17.89
C ASP A 39 -2.82 59.85 16.39
N LEU A 40 -2.80 58.59 15.96
CA LEU A 40 -3.12 58.24 14.59
C LEU A 40 -4.61 58.49 14.31
N HIS A 41 -5.48 58.09 15.23
CA HIS A 41 -6.92 58.26 15.09
C HIS A 41 -7.33 59.74 15.06
N SER A 42 -6.69 60.60 15.86
CA SER A 42 -6.95 62.04 15.86
C SER A 42 -6.48 62.71 14.56
N ARG A 43 -5.33 62.29 14.00
CA ARG A 43 -4.88 62.76 12.67
C ARG A 43 -5.73 62.22 11.52
N VAL A 44 -6.24 61.00 11.63
CA VAL A 44 -7.05 60.33 10.60
C VAL A 44 -8.49 60.84 10.55
N THR A 45 -9.05 61.25 11.69
CA THR A 45 -10.45 61.72 11.77
C THR A 45 -10.64 63.20 11.38
N GLN A 46 -9.57 64.00 11.31
CA GLN A 46 -9.65 65.41 10.93
C GLN A 46 -9.54 65.69 9.42
N SER A 47 -9.24 64.70 8.56
CA SER A 47 -9.11 64.90 7.10
C SER A 47 -10.21 64.19 6.32
N SER A 48 -11.16 64.96 5.82
CA SER A 48 -12.36 64.53 5.08
C SER A 48 -12.13 64.27 3.58
N ASN A 49 -10.99 63.71 3.18
CA ASN A 49 -10.72 63.32 1.79
C ASN A 49 -10.11 61.92 1.69
N LYS A 50 -10.90 60.97 1.15
CA LYS A 50 -10.55 59.53 1.06
C LYS A 50 -9.33 59.24 0.17
N ASP A 51 -9.02 60.10 -0.80
CA ASP A 51 -7.85 59.92 -1.67
C ASP A 51 -6.52 60.21 -0.95
N ILE A 52 -6.53 61.16 -0.01
CA ILE A 52 -5.36 61.48 0.81
C ILE A 52 -5.07 60.34 1.80
N GLN A 53 -6.11 59.62 2.25
CA GLN A 53 -5.98 58.44 3.10
C GLN A 53 -5.24 57.29 2.42
N ALA A 54 -5.54 57.02 1.14
CA ALA A 54 -4.80 56.02 0.35
C ALA A 54 -3.36 56.48 0.07
N HIS A 55 -3.16 57.77 -0.22
CA HIS A 55 -1.84 58.38 -0.46
C HIS A 55 -0.88 58.28 0.73
N ILE A 56 -1.34 58.54 1.96
CA ILE A 56 -0.49 58.49 3.16
C ILE A 56 -0.15 57.03 3.51
N LEU A 57 -1.11 56.12 3.38
CA LEU A 57 -0.93 54.72 3.77
C LEU A 57 0.00 53.97 2.81
N LEU A 58 -0.11 54.23 1.49
CA LEU A 58 0.73 53.62 0.46
C LEU A 58 2.08 54.34 0.28
N GLY A 59 2.13 55.66 0.50
CA GLY A 59 3.37 56.43 0.55
C GLY A 59 4.29 56.00 1.69
N SER A 60 3.73 55.62 2.85
CA SER A 60 4.51 55.07 3.98
C SER A 60 5.24 53.74 3.67
N LYS A 61 4.86 53.06 2.57
CA LYS A 61 5.51 51.85 2.04
C LYS A 61 6.33 52.11 0.78
N GLY A 62 6.59 53.37 0.44
CA GLY A 62 7.48 53.77 -0.66
C GLY A 62 6.84 53.80 -2.06
N ILE A 63 5.50 53.84 -2.15
CA ILE A 63 4.77 53.80 -3.43
C ILE A 63 4.25 55.20 -3.78
N ASP A 64 4.82 55.82 -4.83
CA ASP A 64 4.37 57.08 -5.43
C ASP A 64 3.08 56.86 -6.25
N LEU A 65 1.92 57.06 -5.62
CA LEU A 65 0.63 56.98 -6.30
C LEU A 65 0.50 57.86 -7.55
N PRO A 66 0.95 59.14 -7.61
CA PRO A 66 0.72 59.97 -8.79
C PRO A 66 1.43 59.43 -10.04
N LYS A 67 2.63 58.87 -9.88
CA LYS A 67 3.36 58.18 -10.95
C LYS A 67 2.67 56.88 -11.35
N LEU A 68 2.09 56.16 -10.38
CA LEU A 68 1.33 54.95 -10.65
C LEU A 68 0.05 55.28 -11.43
N THR A 69 -0.71 56.29 -11.02
CA THR A 69 -1.90 56.76 -11.72
C THR A 69 -1.55 57.22 -13.13
N GLN A 70 -0.47 57.98 -13.30
CA GLN A 70 0.01 58.40 -14.61
C GLN A 70 0.43 57.22 -15.51
N LYS A 71 1.08 56.18 -14.95
CA LYS A 71 1.40 54.96 -15.70
C LYS A 71 0.16 54.12 -16.02
N LEU A 72 -0.83 54.11 -15.12
CA LEU A 72 -2.07 53.37 -15.27
C LEU A 72 -3.00 54.05 -16.28
N GLU A 73 -2.99 55.38 -16.35
CA GLU A 73 -3.61 56.16 -17.43
C GLU A 73 -2.91 55.94 -18.77
N ALA A 74 -1.57 55.88 -18.79
CA ALA A 74 -0.81 55.56 -20.01
C ALA A 74 -1.04 54.11 -20.51
N LEU A 75 -1.37 53.18 -19.61
CA LEU A 75 -1.70 51.78 -19.92
C LEU A 75 -3.20 51.55 -20.16
N ASN A 76 -4.02 52.59 -20.14
CA ASN A 76 -5.47 52.46 -20.28
C ASN A 76 -5.84 52.20 -21.76
N ALA A 77 -5.79 50.92 -22.15
CA ALA A 77 -6.12 50.41 -23.49
C ALA A 77 -7.57 50.68 -23.95
N ARG A 78 -8.42 51.26 -23.08
CA ARG A 78 -9.77 51.70 -23.45
C ARG A 78 -9.79 52.74 -24.58
N LYS A 79 -8.77 53.61 -24.66
CA LYS A 79 -8.67 54.60 -25.76
C LYS A 79 -8.24 54.02 -27.12
N THR A 80 -7.78 52.77 -27.17
CA THR A 80 -7.31 52.14 -28.41
C THR A 80 -8.44 51.42 -29.18
N PHE A 81 -9.57 51.16 -28.52
CA PHE A 81 -10.71 50.44 -29.09
C PHE A 81 -12.03 51.23 -28.98
N GLU A 82 -11.97 52.54 -28.79
CA GLU A 82 -13.17 53.38 -28.93
C GLU A 82 -13.62 53.38 -30.40
N PRO A 83 -14.93 53.23 -30.70
CA PRO A 83 -15.45 53.41 -32.05
C PRO A 83 -14.99 54.76 -32.59
N VAL A 84 -14.50 54.80 -33.83
CA VAL A 84 -14.08 56.06 -34.44
C VAL A 84 -15.34 56.90 -34.67
N ASP A 85 -15.60 57.84 -33.75
CA ASP A 85 -16.72 58.76 -33.87
C ASP A 85 -16.54 59.64 -35.12
N VAL A 86 -17.65 59.84 -35.84
CA VAL A 86 -17.73 60.64 -37.05
C VAL A 86 -17.57 62.13 -36.70
N VAL A 87 -16.33 62.57 -36.49
CA VAL A 87 -16.02 63.99 -36.34
C VAL A 87 -15.67 64.55 -37.72
N GLY A 88 -16.71 64.92 -38.46
CA GLY A 88 -16.62 65.91 -39.54
C GLY A 88 -16.88 65.41 -40.96
N ALA A 89 -17.85 66.08 -41.59
CA ALA A 89 -18.20 66.14 -43.02
C ALA A 89 -19.17 65.06 -43.55
N ASP A 90 -20.45 65.43 -43.57
CA ASP A 90 -21.57 64.76 -44.25
C ASP A 90 -21.44 64.71 -45.79
N THR A 91 -20.24 64.62 -46.36
CA THR A 91 -20.04 64.68 -47.83
C THR A 91 -18.99 63.73 -48.39
N ASP A 92 -18.33 62.90 -47.59
CA ASP A 92 -17.28 61.99 -48.07
C ASP A 92 -17.61 60.50 -47.85
N VAL A 93 -18.35 59.92 -48.81
CA VAL A 93 -18.86 58.53 -48.77
C VAL A 93 -17.73 57.50 -48.64
N CYS A 94 -16.55 57.77 -49.23
CA CYS A 94 -15.42 56.85 -49.16
C CYS A 94 -14.83 56.76 -47.75
N THR A 95 -14.80 57.88 -47.03
CA THR A 95 -14.28 57.95 -45.66
C THR A 95 -15.28 57.33 -44.69
N PHE A 96 -16.58 57.56 -44.90
CA PHE A 96 -17.64 56.89 -44.16
C PHE A 96 -17.61 55.35 -44.29
N LEU A 97 -17.49 54.82 -45.52
CA LEU A 97 -17.44 53.37 -45.75
C LEU A 97 -16.18 52.71 -45.18
N LYS A 98 -15.04 53.42 -45.14
CA LYS A 98 -13.82 52.93 -44.47
C LYS A 98 -14.02 52.85 -42.96
N ASN A 99 -14.62 53.87 -42.36
CA ASN A 99 -14.89 53.89 -40.92
C ASN A 99 -15.91 52.82 -40.52
N GLU A 100 -16.97 52.62 -41.31
CA GLU A 100 -17.93 51.52 -41.09
C GLU A 100 -17.26 50.14 -41.17
N ARG A 101 -16.34 49.95 -42.15
CA ARG A 101 -15.56 48.71 -42.25
C ARG A 101 -14.65 48.52 -41.03
N GLU A 102 -13.97 49.56 -40.58
CA GLU A 102 -13.10 49.50 -39.40
C GLU A 102 -13.90 49.24 -38.11
N ASN A 103 -15.04 49.89 -37.93
CA ASN A 103 -15.95 49.64 -36.82
C ASN A 103 -16.51 48.21 -36.84
N ALA A 104 -16.83 47.67 -38.02
CA ALA A 104 -17.24 46.28 -38.16
C ALA A 104 -16.10 45.30 -37.78
N ILE A 105 -14.86 45.58 -38.17
CA ILE A 105 -13.69 44.78 -37.79
C ILE A 105 -13.47 44.85 -36.27
N LEU A 106 -13.56 46.03 -35.67
CA LEU A 106 -13.43 46.22 -34.22
C LEU A 106 -14.52 45.47 -33.45
N SER A 107 -15.77 45.50 -33.92
CA SER A 107 -16.88 44.75 -33.34
C SER A 107 -16.64 43.24 -33.38
N VAL A 108 -16.12 42.70 -34.50
CA VAL A 108 -15.77 41.28 -34.61
C VAL A 108 -14.62 40.91 -33.65
N ILE A 109 -13.62 41.78 -33.50
CA ILE A 109 -12.53 41.57 -32.55
C ILE A 109 -13.04 41.59 -31.11
N GLU A 110 -13.93 42.52 -30.77
CA GLU A 110 -14.54 42.60 -29.43
C GLU A 110 -15.39 41.36 -29.13
N ASP A 111 -16.23 40.94 -30.08
CA ASP A 111 -17.06 39.74 -29.94
C ASP A 111 -16.22 38.45 -29.81
N THR A 112 -15.15 38.32 -30.60
CA THR A 112 -14.24 37.17 -30.49
C THR A 112 -13.48 37.18 -29.17
N ASN A 113 -12.99 38.35 -28.71
CA ASN A 113 -12.31 38.46 -27.43
C ASN A 113 -13.27 38.15 -26.26
N LYS A 114 -14.51 38.62 -26.34
CA LYS A 114 -15.56 38.28 -25.37
C LYS A 114 -15.84 36.78 -25.35
N ASN A 115 -16.04 36.16 -26.51
CA ASN A 115 -16.26 34.71 -26.63
C ASN A 115 -15.06 33.89 -26.10
N ILE A 116 -13.84 34.30 -26.41
CA ILE A 116 -12.61 33.66 -25.89
C ILE A 116 -12.56 33.82 -24.37
N SER A 117 -12.78 35.02 -23.84
CA SER A 117 -12.77 35.30 -22.40
C SER A 117 -13.83 34.49 -21.64
N GLU A 118 -15.04 34.38 -22.19
CA GLU A 118 -16.11 33.56 -21.62
C GLU A 118 -15.75 32.06 -21.64
N THR A 119 -15.20 31.57 -22.76
CA THR A 119 -14.77 30.17 -22.91
C THR A 119 -13.62 29.85 -21.95
N VAL A 120 -12.62 30.71 -21.87
CA VAL A 120 -11.48 30.58 -20.94
C VAL A 120 -11.97 30.63 -19.50
N SER A 121 -12.88 31.54 -19.16
CA SER A 121 -13.46 31.63 -17.81
C SER A 121 -14.23 30.37 -17.45
N LYS A 122 -15.05 29.85 -18.37
CA LYS A 122 -15.78 28.59 -18.18
C LYS A 122 -14.82 27.42 -17.98
N GLN A 123 -13.81 27.29 -18.83
CA GLN A 123 -12.82 26.22 -18.72
C GLN A 123 -12.01 26.34 -17.41
N LYS A 124 -11.63 27.55 -17.03
CA LYS A 124 -10.94 27.82 -15.76
C LYS A 124 -11.80 27.41 -14.57
N TRP A 125 -13.09 27.74 -14.56
CA TRP A 125 -14.02 27.34 -13.50
C TRP A 125 -14.19 25.83 -13.42
N VAL A 126 -14.32 25.14 -14.57
CA VAL A 126 -14.38 23.68 -14.62
C VAL A 126 -13.11 23.05 -14.05
N ASN A 127 -11.94 23.54 -14.46
CA ASN A 127 -10.65 23.07 -13.98
C ASN A 127 -10.45 23.36 -12.48
N LEU A 128 -10.83 24.55 -12.02
CA LEU A 128 -10.75 24.94 -10.60
C LEU A 128 -11.66 24.06 -9.74
N ASN A 129 -12.88 23.78 -10.21
CA ASN A 129 -13.79 22.91 -9.49
C ASN A 129 -13.31 21.44 -9.50
N SER A 130 -12.72 20.97 -10.60
CA SER A 130 -12.11 19.63 -10.66
C SER A 130 -10.93 19.51 -9.69
N THR A 131 -10.01 20.46 -9.71
CA THR A 131 -8.83 20.49 -8.81
C THR A 131 -9.24 20.63 -7.35
N TRP A 132 -10.23 21.48 -7.05
CA TRP A 132 -10.80 21.58 -5.71
C TRP A 132 -11.40 20.26 -5.24
N ASN A 133 -12.19 19.58 -6.08
CA ASN A 133 -12.77 18.28 -5.72
C ASN A 133 -11.68 17.21 -5.54
N GLU A 134 -10.61 17.25 -6.33
CA GLU A 134 -9.46 16.36 -6.17
C GLU A 134 -8.74 16.59 -4.85
N GLU A 135 -8.40 17.84 -4.52
CA GLU A 135 -7.76 18.16 -3.25
C GLU A 135 -8.68 17.89 -2.05
N LYS A 136 -9.98 18.13 -2.20
CA LYS A 136 -10.97 17.76 -1.18
C LYS A 136 -10.98 16.24 -0.95
N SER A 137 -11.07 15.43 -2.00
CA SER A 137 -11.03 13.97 -1.88
C SER A 137 -9.70 13.49 -1.31
N ARG A 138 -8.58 14.06 -1.77
CA ARG A 138 -7.24 13.76 -1.27
C ARG A 138 -7.11 14.07 0.22
N LEU A 139 -7.59 15.23 0.66
CA LEU A 139 -7.58 15.62 2.07
C LEU A 139 -8.46 14.68 2.89
N LEU A 140 -9.67 14.37 2.42
CA LEU A 140 -10.56 13.41 3.08
C LEU A 140 -9.91 12.03 3.20
N ASP A 141 -9.28 11.52 2.13
CA ASP A 141 -8.59 10.23 2.13
C ASP A 141 -7.32 10.23 3.00
N ALA A 142 -6.68 11.39 3.18
CA ALA A 142 -5.54 11.55 4.07
C ALA A 142 -5.95 11.71 5.54
N LEU A 143 -7.12 12.32 5.80
CA LEU A 143 -7.70 12.54 7.13
C LEU A 143 -8.38 11.28 7.69
N ILE A 144 -8.92 10.42 6.82
CA ILE A 144 -9.36 9.07 7.20
C ILE A 144 -8.09 8.23 7.36
N GLY A 145 -7.53 8.26 8.56
CA GLY A 145 -6.41 7.39 8.94
C GLY A 145 -6.77 5.91 8.75
N PRO A 146 -5.78 5.00 8.86
CA PRO A 146 -6.03 3.56 8.81
C PRO A 146 -7.09 3.12 9.82
N SER A 147 -7.25 3.76 10.97
CA SER A 147 -8.43 3.57 11.82
C SER A 147 -9.61 4.36 11.24
N GLN A 148 -10.74 3.71 10.94
CA GLN A 148 -12.02 4.34 10.56
C GLN A 148 -12.58 5.37 11.59
N ASN A 149 -11.83 5.67 12.64
CA ASN A 149 -12.09 6.76 13.55
C ASN A 149 -11.71 8.07 12.88
N PHE A 150 -12.70 8.94 12.65
CA PHE A 150 -12.45 10.36 12.43
C PHE A 150 -11.63 10.86 13.62
N ILE A 151 -10.33 11.10 13.38
CA ILE A 151 -9.38 11.63 14.36
C ILE A 151 -9.12 10.65 15.51
N ASP A 152 -8.24 9.66 15.29
CA ASP A 152 -7.49 9.02 16.37
C ASP A 152 -6.00 9.35 16.21
N LEU A 153 -5.60 10.51 16.74
CA LEU A 153 -4.21 10.99 16.77
C LEU A 153 -3.29 10.10 17.62
N GLN A 154 -3.80 9.07 18.30
CA GLN A 154 -3.02 8.23 19.22
C GLN A 154 -2.49 6.94 18.59
N ARG A 155 -2.96 6.55 17.40
CA ARG A 155 -2.54 5.31 16.70
C ARG A 155 -2.35 5.50 15.19
N LEU A 156 -1.71 6.60 14.78
CA LEU A 156 -1.11 6.60 13.45
C LEU A 156 0.02 5.56 13.44
N PRO A 157 0.04 4.59 12.50
CA PRO A 157 1.31 4.07 12.02
C PRO A 157 2.11 5.29 11.59
N GLU A 158 3.34 5.42 12.10
CA GLU A 158 4.27 6.45 11.65
C GLU A 158 4.19 6.51 10.14
N HIS A 159 3.88 7.70 9.59
CA HIS A 159 3.99 7.93 8.17
C HIS A 159 5.32 7.35 7.72
N ILE A 160 5.37 6.79 6.52
CA ILE A 160 6.65 6.55 5.83
C ILE A 160 7.29 7.91 5.62
N THR A 161 7.92 8.43 6.66
CA THR A 161 9.05 9.32 6.53
C THR A 161 10.13 8.41 6.03
N LEU A 162 10.28 8.36 4.71
CA LEU A 162 11.58 8.06 4.12
C LEU A 162 12.57 8.89 4.93
N ASP A 163 13.41 8.23 5.73
CA ASP A 163 14.38 8.91 6.57
C ASP A 163 15.17 9.86 5.66
N PRO A 164 15.07 11.18 5.83
CA PRO A 164 15.72 12.14 4.94
C PRO A 164 17.26 12.03 4.99
N ASN A 165 17.79 11.23 5.91
CA ASN A 165 19.21 11.03 6.14
C ASN A 165 19.81 9.80 5.44
N LEU A 166 19.01 8.93 4.80
CA LEU A 166 19.58 7.88 3.96
C LEU A 166 20.09 8.52 2.67
N PRO A 167 21.34 8.29 2.23
CA PRO A 167 21.80 8.80 0.95
C PRO A 167 20.85 8.27 -0.12
N ILE A 168 20.07 9.17 -0.72
CA ILE A 168 19.18 8.86 -1.83
C ILE A 168 20.10 8.50 -2.99
N SER A 169 20.51 7.23 -3.05
CA SER A 169 21.20 6.70 -4.21
C SER A 169 20.25 6.86 -5.37
N ARG A 170 20.61 7.75 -6.29
CA ARG A 170 19.84 8.02 -7.50
C ARG A 170 19.98 6.90 -8.52
N CYS A 171 20.83 5.90 -8.25
CA CYS A 171 21.05 4.74 -9.10
C CYS A 171 20.75 3.47 -8.31
N LEU A 172 20.36 2.42 -9.04
CA LEU A 172 20.11 1.10 -8.47
C LEU A 172 21.40 0.54 -7.85
N SER A 173 21.30 0.03 -6.61
CA SER A 173 22.36 -0.78 -6.02
C SER A 173 22.51 -2.12 -6.77
N PRO A 174 23.65 -2.82 -6.65
CA PRO A 174 23.85 -4.12 -7.32
C PRO A 174 22.75 -5.14 -7.00
N MET A 175 22.24 -5.10 -5.78
CA MET A 175 21.12 -5.93 -5.33
C MET A 175 19.79 -5.54 -5.97
N GLU A 176 19.48 -4.24 -6.03
CA GLU A 176 18.28 -3.72 -6.69
C GLU A 176 18.32 -4.01 -8.21
N LEU A 177 19.50 -3.98 -8.82
CA LEU A 177 19.68 -4.32 -10.23
C LEU A 177 19.37 -5.79 -10.53
N ILE A 178 19.81 -6.72 -9.67
CA ILE A 178 19.50 -8.15 -9.80
C ILE A 178 17.98 -8.38 -9.75
N TYR A 179 17.28 -7.70 -8.83
CA TYR A 179 15.83 -7.75 -8.78
C TYR A 179 15.15 -7.15 -10.02
N ALA A 180 15.63 -6.00 -10.50
CA ALA A 180 15.12 -5.33 -11.69
C ALA A 180 15.28 -6.21 -12.94
N GLN A 181 16.42 -6.86 -13.11
CA GLN A 181 16.70 -7.79 -14.21
C GLN A 181 15.72 -8.98 -14.23
N GLU A 182 15.44 -9.59 -13.07
CA GLU A 182 14.43 -10.65 -13.00
C GLU A 182 13.02 -10.14 -13.28
N LEU A 183 12.67 -8.94 -12.81
CA LEU A 183 11.37 -8.33 -13.10
C LEU A 183 11.21 -8.03 -14.59
N ARG A 184 12.25 -7.49 -15.23
CA ARG A 184 12.30 -7.27 -16.67
C ARG A 184 12.17 -8.59 -17.44
N HIS A 185 12.92 -9.61 -17.06
CA HIS A 185 12.81 -10.94 -17.68
C HIS A 185 11.40 -11.52 -17.52
N TYR A 186 10.77 -11.35 -16.36
CA TYR A 186 9.38 -11.71 -16.13
C TYR A 186 8.42 -10.95 -17.06
N ASN A 187 8.57 -9.62 -17.18
CA ASN A 187 7.76 -8.82 -18.08
C ASN A 187 7.96 -9.23 -19.54
N GLU A 188 9.19 -9.48 -19.99
CA GLU A 188 9.46 -9.96 -21.35
C GLU A 188 8.78 -11.31 -21.64
N LEU A 189 8.75 -12.22 -20.67
CA LEU A 189 7.99 -13.48 -20.78
C LEU A 189 6.48 -13.23 -20.87
N LEU A 190 5.95 -12.27 -20.10
CA LEU A 190 4.55 -11.86 -20.19
C LEU A 190 4.21 -11.26 -21.57
N LEU A 191 5.08 -10.42 -22.12
CA LEU A 191 4.90 -9.79 -23.42
C LEU A 191 4.89 -10.81 -24.56
N LYS A 192 5.69 -11.87 -24.46
CA LYS A 192 5.74 -12.99 -25.41
C LYS A 192 4.55 -13.95 -25.29
N GLY A 193 3.62 -13.72 -24.36
CA GLY A 193 2.47 -14.60 -24.12
C GLY A 193 2.85 -15.96 -23.53
N ALA A 194 4.04 -16.10 -22.94
CA ALA A 194 4.52 -17.35 -22.36
C ALA A 194 3.80 -17.70 -21.03
N HIS A 195 4.00 -18.92 -20.54
CA HIS A 195 3.48 -19.35 -19.24
C HIS A 195 3.96 -18.39 -18.13
N ARG A 196 3.04 -17.80 -17.35
CA ARG A 196 3.36 -16.89 -16.25
C ARG A 196 4.09 -17.64 -15.13
N PRO A 197 5.40 -17.46 -14.93
CA PRO A 197 6.10 -18.17 -13.87
C PRO A 197 5.70 -17.59 -12.50
N ASN A 198 5.80 -18.40 -11.44
CA ASN A 198 5.51 -17.92 -10.10
C ASN A 198 6.64 -16.99 -9.63
N LEU A 199 6.38 -15.68 -9.66
CA LEU A 199 7.37 -14.66 -9.32
C LEU A 199 7.84 -14.75 -7.86
N VAL A 200 6.98 -15.20 -6.93
CA VAL A 200 7.37 -15.41 -5.53
C VAL A 200 8.42 -16.51 -5.41
N GLN A 201 8.25 -17.62 -6.13
CA GLN A 201 9.22 -18.72 -6.12
C GLN A 201 10.55 -18.31 -6.76
N LYS A 202 10.50 -17.57 -7.88
CA LYS A 202 11.73 -17.05 -8.53
C LYS A 202 12.51 -16.14 -7.58
N PHE A 203 11.84 -15.18 -6.93
CA PHE A 203 12.52 -14.30 -5.98
C PHE A 203 13.02 -15.05 -4.74
N ALA A 204 12.34 -16.09 -4.27
CA ALA A 204 12.81 -16.90 -3.15
C ALA A 204 14.08 -17.71 -3.48
N VAL A 205 14.24 -18.20 -4.71
CA VAL A 205 15.49 -18.83 -5.16
C VAL A 205 16.60 -17.79 -5.27
N LEU A 206 16.28 -16.63 -5.86
CA LEU A 206 17.23 -15.55 -6.07
C LEU A 206 17.81 -15.00 -4.77
N THR A 207 17.03 -14.93 -3.68
CA THR A 207 17.53 -14.39 -2.40
C THR A 207 18.62 -15.23 -1.76
N SER A 208 18.72 -16.51 -2.11
CA SER A 208 19.82 -17.38 -1.68
C SER A 208 21.18 -16.89 -2.21
N SER A 209 21.20 -16.16 -3.32
CA SER A 209 22.43 -15.58 -3.89
C SER A 209 22.97 -14.37 -3.13
N PHE A 210 22.13 -13.72 -2.30
CA PHE A 210 22.51 -12.52 -1.55
C PHE A 210 23.27 -12.81 -0.25
N GLY A 211 23.37 -14.08 0.16
CA GLY A 211 24.09 -14.47 1.37
C GLY A 211 23.45 -14.01 2.69
N ASN A 212 22.15 -13.70 2.69
CA ASN A 212 21.40 -13.33 3.89
C ASN A 212 20.37 -14.43 4.23
N ASP A 213 20.69 -15.25 5.22
CA ASP A 213 19.84 -16.36 5.66
C ASP A 213 18.47 -15.90 6.15
N ARG A 214 18.41 -14.76 6.86
CA ARG A 214 17.13 -14.22 7.37
C ARG A 214 16.22 -13.80 6.22
N LEU A 215 16.78 -13.18 5.19
CA LEU A 215 16.02 -12.80 3.99
C LEU A 215 15.54 -14.02 3.21
N THR A 216 16.41 -15.04 3.09
CA THR A 216 16.06 -16.30 2.42
C THR A 216 14.91 -16.99 3.15
N ASP A 217 14.94 -16.99 4.49
CA ASP A 217 13.87 -17.53 5.34
C ASP A 217 12.56 -16.72 5.24
N MET A 218 12.63 -15.39 5.14
CA MET A 218 11.44 -14.56 4.90
C MET A 218 10.78 -14.89 3.56
N TRP A 219 11.56 -14.99 2.48
CA TRP A 219 11.03 -15.33 1.16
C TRP A 219 10.56 -16.78 1.06
N SER A 220 11.26 -17.74 1.69
CA SER A 220 10.83 -19.13 1.74
C SER A 220 9.48 -19.26 2.47
N THR A 221 9.28 -18.50 3.54
CA THR A 221 8.02 -18.44 4.27
C THR A 221 6.90 -17.88 3.39
N VAL A 222 7.12 -16.76 2.70
CA VAL A 222 6.13 -16.19 1.77
C VAL A 222 5.81 -17.18 0.64
N ALA A 223 6.83 -17.82 0.07
CA ALA A 223 6.67 -18.80 -1.00
C ALA A 223 5.94 -20.06 -0.55
N ALA A 224 6.11 -20.49 0.70
CA ALA A 224 5.42 -21.64 1.26
C ALA A 224 3.94 -21.34 1.53
N VAL A 225 3.62 -20.17 2.12
CA VAL A 225 2.24 -19.81 2.47
C VAL A 225 1.38 -19.54 1.22
N THR A 226 1.98 -19.03 0.14
CA THR A 226 1.27 -18.60 -1.08
C THR A 226 1.16 -19.64 -2.19
N GLN A 227 1.39 -20.92 -1.88
CA GLN A 227 1.18 -22.01 -2.83
C GLN A 227 -0.31 -22.27 -3.05
N VAL A 228 -0.91 -21.55 -4.00
CA VAL A 228 -2.32 -21.68 -4.38
C VAL A 228 -2.41 -22.37 -5.73
N ASN A 229 -3.23 -23.42 -5.82
CA ASN A 229 -3.36 -24.25 -7.01
C ASN A 229 -4.14 -23.56 -8.15
N GLU A 230 -5.06 -22.65 -7.82
CA GLU A 230 -5.91 -21.94 -8.79
C GLU A 230 -5.81 -20.40 -8.68
N PRO A 231 -5.81 -19.68 -9.82
CA PRO A 231 -5.80 -18.22 -9.82
C PRO A 231 -7.03 -17.64 -9.09
N LEU A 232 -6.79 -16.59 -8.31
CA LEU A 232 -7.82 -15.93 -7.51
C LEU A 232 -8.60 -14.95 -8.40
N HIS A 233 -9.82 -15.33 -8.78
CA HIS A 233 -10.72 -14.48 -9.59
C HIS A 233 -11.60 -13.54 -8.75
N SER A 234 -11.50 -13.60 -7.43
CA SER A 234 -12.30 -12.83 -6.48
C SER A 234 -11.43 -11.95 -5.59
N ASP A 235 -12.06 -10.99 -4.91
CA ASP A 235 -11.42 -10.05 -3.96
C ASP A 235 -10.42 -10.80 -3.05
N PRO A 236 -9.12 -10.47 -3.10
CA PRO A 236 -8.05 -11.29 -2.51
C PRO A 236 -8.25 -11.50 -1.02
N ILE A 237 -8.72 -10.45 -0.34
CA ILE A 237 -8.99 -10.47 1.10
C ILE A 237 -10.08 -11.48 1.44
N LYS A 238 -11.17 -11.51 0.67
CA LYS A 238 -12.28 -12.46 0.89
C LYS A 238 -11.84 -13.89 0.58
N ALA A 239 -11.11 -14.07 -0.51
CA ALA A 239 -10.63 -15.38 -0.91
C ALA A 239 -9.67 -16.00 0.12
N ARG A 240 -8.78 -15.18 0.72
CA ARG A 240 -7.89 -15.61 1.80
C ARG A 240 -8.62 -16.08 3.06
N GLN A 241 -9.76 -15.47 3.37
CA GLN A 241 -10.56 -15.85 4.53
C GLN A 241 -11.38 -17.13 4.29
N GLN A 242 -11.77 -17.39 3.04
CA GLN A 242 -12.61 -18.53 2.68
C GLN A 242 -11.80 -19.80 2.34
N ARG A 243 -10.61 -19.65 1.76
CA ARG A 243 -9.78 -20.79 1.35
C ARG A 243 -8.95 -21.32 2.52
N PRO A 244 -9.08 -22.62 2.87
CA PRO A 244 -8.29 -23.21 3.96
C PRO A 244 -6.81 -23.39 3.60
N GLU A 245 -6.46 -23.31 2.31
CA GLU A 245 -5.10 -23.52 1.79
C GLU A 245 -4.06 -22.65 2.49
N PHE A 246 -4.36 -21.38 2.77
CA PHE A 246 -3.42 -20.47 3.44
C PHE A 246 -3.05 -20.95 4.84
N VAL A 247 -4.04 -21.44 5.61
CA VAL A 247 -3.84 -21.97 6.96
C VAL A 247 -3.07 -23.30 6.89
N ILE A 248 -3.43 -24.18 5.96
CA ILE A 248 -2.77 -25.48 5.77
C ILE A 248 -1.31 -25.29 5.35
N ASN A 249 -1.04 -24.38 4.42
CA ASN A 249 0.29 -24.08 3.93
C ASN A 249 1.17 -23.44 5.03
N ALA A 250 0.62 -22.49 5.81
CA ALA A 250 1.32 -21.89 6.94
C ALA A 250 1.66 -22.92 8.02
N LYS A 251 0.70 -23.79 8.37
CA LYS A 251 0.91 -24.91 9.29
C LYS A 251 2.02 -25.84 8.78
N SER A 252 1.93 -26.26 7.52
CA SER A 252 2.90 -27.18 6.89
C SER A 252 4.30 -26.55 6.80
N CYS A 253 4.39 -25.23 6.61
CA CYS A 253 5.64 -24.48 6.64
C CYS A 253 6.32 -24.61 8.02
N LEU A 254 5.56 -24.34 9.08
CA LEU A 254 6.04 -24.46 10.47
C LEU A 254 6.44 -25.90 10.83
N GLU A 255 5.70 -26.89 10.33
CA GLU A 255 5.99 -28.32 10.54
C GLU A 255 7.30 -28.74 9.86
N ARG A 256 7.51 -28.30 8.61
CA ARG A 256 8.74 -28.55 7.87
C ARG A 256 9.95 -27.92 8.55
N HIS A 257 9.83 -26.66 8.97
CA HIS A 257 10.91 -25.97 9.69
C HIS A 257 11.28 -26.70 10.99
N TYR A 258 10.29 -27.18 11.74
CA TYR A 258 10.55 -27.93 12.97
C TYR A 258 11.16 -29.30 12.71
N LYS A 259 10.74 -29.98 11.64
CA LYS A 259 11.36 -31.25 11.22
C LYS A 259 12.84 -31.04 10.89
N ILE A 260 13.19 -29.99 10.15
CA ILE A 260 14.59 -29.64 9.84
C ILE A 260 15.37 -29.37 11.14
N TYR A 261 14.80 -28.58 12.06
CA TYR A 261 15.39 -28.34 13.37
C TYR A 261 15.65 -29.63 14.15
N MET A 262 14.67 -30.55 14.20
CA MET A 262 14.85 -31.85 14.84
C MET A 262 15.94 -32.69 14.19
N CYS A 263 16.01 -32.74 12.85
CA CYS A 263 17.09 -33.42 12.12
C CYS A 263 18.46 -32.87 12.50
N THR A 264 18.59 -31.53 12.61
CA THR A 264 19.87 -30.90 12.99
C THR A 264 20.32 -31.26 14.41
N LEU A 265 19.37 -31.36 15.37
CA LEU A 265 19.69 -31.68 16.76
C LEU A 265 20.02 -33.16 16.98
N VAL A 266 19.43 -34.06 16.20
CA VAL A 266 19.72 -35.50 16.28
C VAL A 266 20.98 -35.87 15.49
N GLY A 267 21.52 -34.95 14.67
CA GLY A 267 22.65 -35.23 13.77
C GLY A 267 22.26 -36.13 12.59
N ALA A 268 20.97 -36.31 12.34
CA ALA A 268 20.44 -37.11 11.24
C ALA A 268 20.11 -36.18 10.07
N ALA A 269 21.08 -35.94 9.19
CA ALA A 269 20.84 -35.19 7.96
C ALA A 269 19.88 -35.99 7.07
N HIS A 270 18.60 -35.60 7.05
CA HIS A 270 17.53 -36.16 6.20
C HIS A 270 17.03 -37.57 6.60
N SER A 271 16.53 -37.74 7.82
CA SER A 271 15.74 -38.94 8.14
C SER A 271 14.39 -38.94 7.41
N SER A 272 14.20 -39.89 6.52
CA SER A 272 12.89 -40.19 5.90
C SER A 272 11.92 -40.78 6.93
N ASN A 273 12.45 -41.52 7.92
CA ASN A 273 11.67 -42.14 8.98
C ASN A 273 11.42 -41.16 10.15
N CYS A 274 10.23 -40.54 10.16
CA CYS A 274 9.81 -39.62 11.21
C CYS A 274 9.65 -40.28 12.58
N TYR A 275 9.20 -41.56 12.64
CA TYR A 275 9.04 -42.30 13.89
C TYR A 275 10.40 -42.42 14.63
N GLN A 276 11.44 -42.84 13.92
CA GLN A 276 12.78 -42.97 14.51
C GLN A 276 13.38 -41.62 14.90
N LEU A 277 13.17 -40.58 14.08
CA LEU A 277 13.63 -39.22 14.38
C LEU A 277 13.03 -38.71 15.69
N VAL A 278 11.70 -38.83 15.85
CA VAL A 278 11.00 -38.36 17.06
C VAL A 278 11.43 -39.17 18.28
N ARG A 279 11.54 -40.49 18.14
CA ARG A 279 12.00 -41.36 19.24
C ARG A 279 13.41 -40.97 19.69
N ALA A 280 14.35 -40.75 18.77
CA ALA A 280 15.71 -40.29 19.08
C ALA A 280 15.71 -38.89 19.71
N TYR A 281 14.90 -37.97 19.18
CA TYR A 281 14.80 -36.61 19.69
C TYR A 281 14.29 -36.53 21.13
N VAL A 282 13.20 -37.26 21.44
CA VAL A 282 12.65 -37.32 22.80
C VAL A 282 13.65 -37.96 23.76
N THR A 283 14.37 -39.00 23.31
CA THR A 283 15.41 -39.64 24.13
C THR A 283 16.53 -38.67 24.50
N ASN A 284 16.97 -37.84 23.55
CA ASN A 284 18.04 -36.86 23.80
C ASN A 284 17.56 -35.66 24.62
N ARG A 285 16.28 -35.28 24.49
CA ARG A 285 15.74 -34.05 25.07
C ARG A 285 15.27 -34.23 26.51
N PHE A 286 14.75 -35.38 26.90
CA PHE A 286 14.18 -35.61 28.23
C PHE A 286 15.14 -36.42 29.12
N SER A 287 15.70 -35.77 30.13
CA SER A 287 16.41 -36.44 31.23
C SER A 287 15.42 -36.86 32.34
N ALA A 288 15.86 -37.71 33.27
CA ALA A 288 15.02 -38.23 34.37
C ALA A 288 14.38 -37.15 35.27
N GLN A 289 14.90 -35.92 35.27
CA GLN A 289 14.33 -34.79 36.02
C GLN A 289 13.23 -34.06 35.24
N GLN A 290 13.19 -34.18 33.92
CA GLN A 290 12.23 -33.51 33.04
C GLN A 290 11.00 -34.37 32.70
N THR A 291 10.96 -35.61 33.20
CA THR A 291 9.81 -36.50 33.09
C THR A 291 8.83 -36.40 34.27
N ILE A 292 9.14 -35.58 35.27
CA ILE A 292 8.29 -35.35 36.45
C ILE A 292 6.95 -34.75 35.99
N GLY A 293 5.87 -35.52 36.13
CA GLY A 293 4.51 -35.13 35.71
C GLY A 293 4.03 -35.79 34.40
N LEU A 294 4.91 -36.48 33.67
CA LEU A 294 4.60 -37.28 32.47
C LEU A 294 4.34 -38.74 32.88
N VAL A 295 3.07 -39.07 33.10
CA VAL A 295 2.68 -40.35 33.71
C VAL A 295 2.63 -41.50 32.70
N ASP A 296 2.21 -41.22 31.46
CA ASP A 296 2.02 -42.24 30.43
C ASP A 296 3.36 -42.49 29.69
N THR A 297 3.85 -43.73 29.73
CA THR A 297 5.15 -44.12 29.14
C THR A 297 5.03 -45.30 28.18
N LEU A 298 5.93 -45.33 27.19
CA LEU A 298 6.13 -46.41 26.23
C LEU A 298 7.63 -46.71 26.17
N ASP A 299 8.04 -47.95 26.45
CA ASP A 299 9.45 -48.35 26.58
C ASP A 299 10.28 -47.40 27.48
N ASP A 300 9.78 -47.05 28.67
CA ASP A 300 10.38 -46.10 29.63
C ASP A 300 10.55 -44.66 29.11
N LYS A 301 9.90 -44.30 28.00
CA LYS A 301 9.91 -42.95 27.42
C LYS A 301 8.53 -42.31 27.49
N PRO A 302 8.44 -40.98 27.65
CA PRO A 302 7.13 -40.32 27.81
C PRO A 302 6.35 -40.33 26.49
N LEU A 303 5.14 -40.88 26.52
CA LEU A 303 4.29 -41.10 25.35
C LEU A 303 3.83 -39.79 24.71
N TRP A 304 3.26 -38.87 25.50
CA TRP A 304 2.67 -37.63 24.99
C TRP A 304 3.65 -36.67 24.31
N PRO A 305 4.91 -36.53 24.77
CA PRO A 305 5.95 -35.86 23.99
C PRO A 305 6.22 -36.51 22.64
N MET A 306 6.24 -37.85 22.54
CA MET A 306 6.43 -38.53 21.25
C MET A 306 5.28 -38.24 20.29
N VAL A 307 4.04 -38.27 20.78
CA VAL A 307 2.85 -37.91 19.99
C VAL A 307 2.89 -36.43 19.59
N TYR A 308 3.19 -35.53 20.53
CA TYR A 308 3.27 -34.08 20.28
C TYR A 308 4.31 -33.73 19.21
N TYR A 309 5.54 -34.24 19.32
CA TYR A 309 6.60 -33.91 18.36
C TYR A 309 6.38 -34.57 17.00
N SER A 310 5.70 -35.73 16.95
CA SER A 310 5.26 -36.34 15.69
C SER A 310 4.27 -35.43 14.96
N LEU A 311 3.26 -34.92 15.68
CA LEU A 311 2.30 -33.94 15.14
C LEU A 311 3.00 -32.62 14.76
N ARG A 312 3.94 -32.13 15.57
CA ARG A 312 4.69 -30.88 15.33
C ARG A 312 5.56 -30.93 14.07
N CYS A 313 5.93 -32.11 13.61
CA CYS A 313 6.67 -32.32 12.36
C CYS A 313 5.77 -32.65 11.15
N GLY A 314 4.44 -32.63 11.32
CA GLY A 314 3.48 -33.03 10.29
C GLY A 314 3.42 -34.53 10.03
N ALA A 315 4.00 -35.36 10.91
CA ALA A 315 4.01 -36.82 10.80
C ALA A 315 2.88 -37.43 11.63
N ALA A 316 1.64 -37.28 11.18
CA ALA A 316 0.46 -37.81 11.86
C ALA A 316 0.46 -39.35 11.95
N GLU A 317 0.97 -40.03 10.92
CA GLU A 317 1.10 -41.49 10.88
C GLU A 317 1.98 -42.02 12.03
N ALA A 318 3.15 -41.40 12.25
CA ALA A 318 4.03 -41.76 13.36
C ALA A 318 3.36 -41.56 14.73
N ALA A 319 2.53 -40.51 14.88
CA ALA A 319 1.77 -40.30 16.11
C ALA A 319 0.74 -41.43 16.35
N VAL A 320 0.08 -41.91 15.30
CA VAL A 320 -0.87 -43.03 15.36
C VAL A 320 -0.16 -44.33 15.72
N GLU A 321 1.01 -44.60 15.13
CA GLU A 321 1.85 -45.76 15.49
C GLU A 321 2.22 -45.78 16.98
N PHE A 322 2.71 -44.66 17.53
CA PHE A 322 3.03 -44.56 18.97
C PHE A 322 1.82 -44.82 19.87
N LEU A 323 0.62 -44.41 19.47
CA LEU A 323 -0.60 -44.63 20.25
C LEU A 323 -1.07 -46.09 20.20
N HIS A 324 -0.95 -46.76 19.05
CA HIS A 324 -1.25 -48.19 18.96
C HIS A 324 -0.26 -49.03 19.77
N GLU A 325 1.02 -48.69 19.77
CA GLU A 325 2.04 -49.36 20.58
C GLU A 325 1.81 -49.18 22.09
N ALA A 326 1.26 -48.04 22.51
CA ALA A 326 0.93 -47.78 23.92
C ALA A 326 -0.27 -48.57 24.45
N GLY A 327 -1.12 -49.11 23.56
CA GLY A 327 -2.18 -50.05 23.89
C GLY A 327 -3.61 -49.60 23.54
N PRO A 328 -4.60 -50.49 23.74
CA PRO A 328 -5.96 -50.33 23.21
C PRO A 328 -6.77 -49.19 23.83
N SER A 329 -6.33 -48.62 24.96
CA SER A 329 -7.00 -47.47 25.58
C SER A 329 -6.85 -46.16 24.79
N TYR A 330 -5.92 -46.12 23.83
CA TYR A 330 -5.65 -44.95 22.99
C TYR A 330 -6.19 -45.09 21.55
N GLU A 331 -6.82 -46.22 21.22
CA GLU A 331 -7.32 -46.54 19.88
C GLU A 331 -8.31 -45.47 19.36
N ASP A 332 -9.28 -45.08 20.19
CA ASP A 332 -10.25 -44.02 19.88
C ASP A 332 -9.55 -42.70 19.54
N PHE A 333 -8.45 -42.38 20.21
CA PHE A 333 -7.68 -41.16 19.98
C PHE A 333 -6.84 -41.26 18.69
N ALA A 334 -6.22 -42.42 18.45
CA ALA A 334 -5.45 -42.71 17.25
C ALA A 334 -6.34 -42.63 16.00
N GLN A 335 -7.56 -43.19 16.08
CA GLN A 335 -8.55 -43.10 15.01
C GLN A 335 -8.94 -41.65 14.70
N VAL A 336 -9.14 -40.80 15.71
CA VAL A 336 -9.46 -39.38 15.48
C VAL A 336 -8.31 -38.61 14.82
N ILE A 337 -7.06 -38.92 15.14
CA ILE A 337 -5.89 -38.34 14.45
C ILE A 337 -5.87 -38.79 12.98
N ALA A 338 -6.07 -40.08 12.72
CA ALA A 338 -6.09 -40.65 11.38
C ALA A 338 -7.23 -40.03 10.54
N ASP A 339 -8.46 -40.00 11.07
CA ASP A 339 -9.63 -39.40 10.42
C ASP A 339 -9.36 -37.93 10.08
N ARG A 340 -8.80 -37.17 11.02
CA ARG A 340 -8.50 -35.74 10.81
C ARG A 340 -7.42 -35.52 9.76
N SER A 341 -6.42 -36.39 9.69
CA SER A 341 -5.38 -36.34 8.65
C SER A 341 -5.95 -36.64 7.25
N ALA A 342 -6.97 -37.50 7.17
CA ALA A 342 -7.70 -37.82 5.94
C ALA A 342 -8.78 -36.78 5.58
N GLY A 343 -9.00 -35.75 6.41
CA GLY A 343 -10.06 -34.76 6.23
C GLY A 343 -11.46 -35.25 6.62
N ALA A 344 -11.57 -36.39 7.29
CA ALA A 344 -12.80 -36.93 7.85
C ALA A 344 -13.03 -36.43 9.29
N VAL A 345 -14.30 -36.42 9.72
CA VAL A 345 -14.67 -36.00 11.09
C VAL A 345 -15.53 -37.08 11.73
N ASN A 346 -15.04 -37.69 12.80
CA ASN A 346 -15.79 -38.64 13.61
C ASN A 346 -16.42 -37.93 14.82
N SER A 347 -17.57 -37.31 14.59
CA SER A 347 -18.25 -36.45 15.58
C SER A 347 -18.59 -37.17 16.90
N ARG A 348 -18.85 -38.48 16.87
CA ARG A 348 -19.20 -39.27 18.07
C ARG A 348 -17.98 -39.44 18.97
N THR A 349 -16.88 -39.95 18.42
CA THR A 349 -15.63 -40.17 19.16
C THR A 349 -15.03 -38.83 19.60
N GLU A 350 -15.09 -37.80 18.75
CA GLU A 350 -14.64 -36.45 19.11
C GLU A 350 -15.40 -35.88 20.33
N THR A 351 -16.72 -36.06 20.40
CA THR A 351 -17.53 -35.59 21.53
C THR A 351 -17.19 -36.33 22.82
N GLN A 352 -16.97 -37.65 22.74
CA GLN A 352 -16.56 -38.47 23.88
C GLN A 352 -15.20 -38.03 24.43
N LEU A 353 -14.22 -37.77 23.55
CA LEU A 353 -12.90 -37.31 23.92
C LEU A 353 -12.92 -35.88 24.48
N LYS A 354 -13.79 -35.00 23.99
CA LYS A 354 -14.01 -33.66 24.57
C LYS A 354 -14.53 -33.73 26.00
N LEU A 355 -15.46 -34.65 26.28
CA LEU A 355 -15.95 -34.88 27.64
C LEU A 355 -14.85 -35.43 28.55
N GLN A 356 -14.03 -36.37 28.05
CA GLN A 356 -12.86 -36.87 28.77
C GLN A 356 -11.88 -35.75 29.10
N TYR A 357 -11.65 -34.83 28.15
CA TYR A 357 -10.79 -33.68 28.34
C TYR A 357 -11.30 -32.78 29.47
N ALA A 358 -12.57 -32.37 29.41
CA ALA A 358 -13.19 -31.49 30.40
C ALA A 358 -13.18 -32.07 31.81
N ASN A 359 -13.40 -33.38 31.95
CA ASN A 359 -13.54 -34.04 33.25
C ASN A 359 -12.20 -34.45 33.90
N LYS A 360 -11.20 -34.86 33.10
CA LYS A 360 -9.97 -35.46 33.63
C LYS A 360 -8.68 -34.79 33.17
N ILE A 361 -8.60 -34.39 31.89
CA ILE A 361 -7.32 -33.96 31.30
C ILE A 361 -7.03 -32.48 31.53
N LYS A 362 -8.07 -31.65 31.62
CA LYS A 362 -7.92 -30.19 31.84
C LYS A 362 -7.05 -29.85 33.06
N ASN A 363 -7.19 -30.62 34.14
CA ASN A 363 -6.43 -30.43 35.39
C ASN A 363 -5.20 -31.37 35.49
N SER A 364 -4.82 -32.04 34.41
CA SER A 364 -3.65 -32.92 34.40
C SER A 364 -2.35 -32.13 34.54
N THR A 365 -1.35 -32.74 35.19
CA THR A 365 0.02 -32.23 35.28
C THR A 365 0.77 -32.37 33.96
N ASP A 366 0.35 -33.25 33.06
CA ASP A 366 1.01 -33.46 31.77
C ASP A 366 0.61 -32.37 30.77
N ALA A 367 1.51 -31.41 30.55
CA ALA A 367 1.31 -30.32 29.62
C ALA A 367 1.27 -30.77 28.15
N TYR A 368 2.00 -31.81 27.77
CA TYR A 368 2.00 -32.34 26.41
C TYR A 368 0.68 -33.05 26.11
N LYS A 369 0.16 -33.83 27.06
CA LYS A 369 -1.17 -34.45 26.98
C LYS A 369 -2.24 -33.39 26.78
N LYS A 370 -2.24 -32.34 27.61
CA LYS A 370 -3.19 -31.22 27.47
C LYS A 370 -3.08 -30.56 26.09
N ALA A 371 -1.87 -30.25 25.63
CA ALA A 371 -1.64 -29.62 24.33
C ALA A 371 -2.14 -30.48 23.16
N VAL A 372 -1.86 -31.79 23.16
CA VAL A 372 -2.28 -32.72 22.10
C VAL A 372 -3.81 -32.85 22.06
N TYR A 373 -4.48 -32.94 23.21
CA TYR A 373 -5.94 -32.95 23.27
C TYR A 373 -6.54 -31.64 22.73
N CYS A 374 -6.01 -30.48 23.13
CA CYS A 374 -6.48 -29.18 22.60
C CYS A 374 -6.26 -29.06 21.09
N LEU A 375 -5.10 -29.50 20.59
CA LEU A 375 -4.73 -29.49 19.18
C LEU A 375 -5.71 -30.31 18.33
N ILE A 376 -5.96 -31.57 18.72
CA ILE A 376 -6.76 -32.53 17.95
C ILE A 376 -8.27 -32.30 18.10
N LEU A 377 -8.74 -31.79 19.24
CA LEU A 377 -10.18 -31.60 19.49
C LEU A 377 -10.64 -30.14 19.33
N GLY A 378 -9.72 -29.18 19.26
CA GLY A 378 -10.03 -27.75 19.27
C GLY A 378 -10.63 -27.27 20.60
N CYS A 379 -10.23 -27.89 21.72
CA CYS A 379 -10.67 -27.50 23.06
C CYS A 379 -9.91 -26.28 23.59
N ASP A 380 -10.56 -25.46 24.43
CA ASP A 380 -9.95 -24.32 25.15
C ASP A 380 -9.01 -23.44 24.28
N PRO A 381 -9.53 -22.76 23.23
CA PRO A 381 -8.70 -21.97 22.30
C PRO A 381 -7.94 -20.80 22.94
N ASN A 382 -8.29 -20.41 24.16
CA ASN A 382 -7.62 -19.35 24.90
C ASN A 382 -6.38 -19.83 25.68
N GLU A 383 -6.19 -21.14 25.83
CA GLU A 383 -5.03 -21.72 26.51
C GLU A 383 -3.75 -21.40 25.74
N LEU A 384 -2.69 -20.99 26.45
CA LEU A 384 -1.42 -20.57 25.85
C LEU A 384 -0.41 -21.72 25.74
N HIS A 385 -0.57 -22.78 26.55
CA HIS A 385 0.33 -23.93 26.61
C HIS A 385 1.82 -23.55 26.82
N GLY A 386 2.11 -22.55 27.67
CA GLY A 386 3.45 -21.97 27.82
C GLY A 386 4.57 -22.93 28.28
N GLU A 387 4.22 -24.08 28.88
CA GLU A 387 5.21 -25.12 29.23
C GLU A 387 5.75 -25.86 27.99
N VAL A 388 4.94 -25.94 26.93
CA VAL A 388 5.24 -26.66 25.67
C VAL A 388 5.63 -25.68 24.57
N ALA A 389 4.86 -24.58 24.40
CA ALA A 389 5.08 -23.55 23.41
C ALA A 389 6.13 -22.54 23.88
N LYS A 390 7.41 -22.80 23.58
CA LYS A 390 8.54 -21.96 24.00
C LYS A 390 8.89 -20.86 23.00
N THR A 391 8.51 -21.03 21.74
CA THR A 391 8.80 -20.09 20.65
C THR A 391 7.51 -19.52 20.06
N ILE A 392 7.62 -18.40 19.35
CA ILE A 392 6.49 -17.85 18.59
C ILE A 392 6.00 -18.81 17.50
N ASP A 393 6.92 -19.54 16.86
CA ASP A 393 6.60 -20.55 15.85
C ASP A 393 5.76 -21.70 16.44
N ASP A 394 6.06 -22.12 17.67
CA ASP A 394 5.27 -23.13 18.38
C ASP A 394 3.88 -22.60 18.75
N TYR A 395 3.81 -21.35 19.23
CA TYR A 395 2.53 -20.70 19.54
C TYR A 395 1.65 -20.58 18.28
N LEU A 396 2.20 -20.06 17.18
CA LEU A 396 1.48 -19.91 15.91
C LEU A 396 1.07 -21.27 15.34
N TRP A 397 1.95 -22.28 15.40
CA TRP A 397 1.61 -23.61 14.93
C TRP A 397 0.43 -24.21 15.72
N ILE A 398 0.42 -24.11 17.06
CA ILE A 398 -0.70 -24.59 17.88
C ILE A 398 -1.99 -23.88 17.46
N LYS A 399 -1.98 -22.54 17.39
CA LYS A 399 -3.19 -21.77 17.05
C LYS A 399 -3.69 -22.11 15.63
N LEU A 400 -2.80 -22.20 14.64
CA LEU A 400 -3.17 -22.55 13.26
C LEU A 400 -3.69 -23.99 13.15
N ALA A 401 -3.10 -24.94 13.88
CA ALA A 401 -3.53 -26.34 13.85
C ALA A 401 -4.85 -26.59 14.59
N MET A 402 -5.24 -25.72 15.53
CA MET A 402 -6.57 -25.75 16.16
C MET A 402 -7.69 -25.22 15.25
N LEU A 403 -7.36 -24.45 14.20
CA LEU A 403 -8.36 -23.96 13.25
C LEU A 403 -8.95 -25.09 12.40
N ARG A 404 -10.26 -25.01 12.15
CA ARG A 404 -10.93 -25.91 11.19
C ARG A 404 -10.81 -25.35 9.78
N PRO A 405 -10.71 -26.20 8.74
CA PRO A 405 -10.76 -25.73 7.35
C PRO A 405 -12.03 -24.91 7.11
N GLY A 406 -11.86 -23.66 6.66
CA GLY A 406 -12.98 -22.73 6.41
C GLY A 406 -13.49 -21.96 7.64
N ASP A 407 -12.87 -22.08 8.82
CA ASP A 407 -13.21 -21.26 10.00
C ASP A 407 -12.65 -19.83 9.88
N ALA A 408 -13.32 -19.01 9.05
CA ALA A 408 -12.96 -17.61 8.83
C ALA A 408 -13.01 -16.78 10.12
N ALA A 409 -13.94 -17.08 11.03
CA ALA A 409 -14.09 -16.35 12.28
C ALA A 409 -12.94 -16.64 13.25
N GLY A 410 -12.55 -17.91 13.39
CA GLY A 410 -11.37 -18.30 14.17
C GLY A 410 -10.09 -17.71 13.61
N TYR A 411 -9.93 -17.73 12.28
CA TYR A 411 -8.76 -17.17 11.62
C TYR A 411 -8.66 -15.64 11.79
N GLY A 412 -9.78 -14.92 11.65
CA GLY A 412 -9.86 -13.49 11.92
C GLY A 412 -9.51 -13.13 13.37
N ARG A 413 -9.95 -13.94 14.36
CA ARG A 413 -9.56 -13.73 15.77
C ARG A 413 -8.05 -13.86 15.98
N LEU A 414 -7.41 -14.87 15.38
CA LEU A 414 -5.96 -15.04 15.44
C LEU A 414 -5.23 -13.86 14.80
N GLN A 415 -5.72 -13.38 13.65
CA GLN A 415 -5.20 -12.19 12.98
C GLN A 415 -5.27 -10.95 13.89
N SER A 416 -6.40 -10.71 14.56
CA SER A 416 -6.56 -9.60 15.51
C SER A 416 -5.64 -9.76 16.71
N GLU A 417 -5.46 -10.98 17.21
CA GLU A 417 -4.57 -11.23 18.35
C GLU A 417 -3.12 -10.84 18.03
N ILE A 418 -2.60 -11.25 16.87
CA ILE A 418 -1.22 -10.93 16.45
C ILE A 418 -1.04 -9.45 16.12
N LEU A 419 -1.98 -8.84 15.39
CA LEU A 419 -1.83 -7.47 14.90
C LEU A 419 -2.18 -6.41 15.97
N GLU A 420 -3.28 -6.60 16.71
CA GLU A 420 -3.83 -5.55 17.58
C GLU A 420 -3.51 -5.77 19.06
N LYS A 421 -3.51 -7.03 19.55
CA LYS A 421 -3.27 -7.34 20.97
C LYS A 421 -1.79 -7.44 21.30
N TYR A 422 -1.02 -8.22 20.54
CA TYR A 422 0.43 -8.28 20.71
C TYR A 422 1.10 -7.08 20.04
N GLY A 423 0.86 -6.90 18.73
CA GLY A 423 1.36 -5.77 17.95
C GLY A 423 2.89 -5.63 17.97
N GLU A 424 3.40 -4.55 17.38
CA GLU A 424 4.84 -4.34 17.19
C GLU A 424 5.66 -4.24 18.48
N LYS A 425 5.04 -3.71 19.56
CA LYS A 425 5.73 -3.51 20.85
C LYS A 425 6.12 -4.83 21.49
N HIS A 426 5.25 -5.83 21.42
CA HIS A 426 5.52 -7.15 22.00
C HIS A 426 6.66 -7.88 21.28
N PHE A 427 6.77 -7.68 19.96
CA PHE A 427 7.79 -8.33 19.13
C PHE A 427 9.10 -7.54 19.01
N HIS A 428 9.22 -6.37 19.65
CA HIS A 428 10.34 -5.45 19.47
C HIS A 428 10.67 -5.24 17.97
N ALA A 429 9.65 -4.92 17.17
CA ALA A 429 9.72 -4.94 15.72
C ALA A 429 10.83 -4.05 15.12
N SER A 430 11.29 -3.02 15.85
CA SER A 430 12.43 -2.16 15.46
C SER A 430 13.77 -2.90 15.43
N ASN A 431 13.94 -3.97 16.21
CA ASN A 431 15.19 -4.75 16.28
C ASN A 431 15.03 -6.17 15.69
N GLN A 432 13.84 -6.75 15.76
CA GLN A 432 13.51 -8.09 15.25
C GLN A 432 12.40 -8.04 14.19
N THR A 433 12.61 -7.22 13.16
CA THR A 433 11.62 -7.02 12.08
C THR A 433 11.30 -8.32 11.35
N ASP A 434 12.30 -9.18 11.16
CA ASP A 434 12.17 -10.49 10.49
C ASP A 434 11.24 -11.45 11.23
N VAL A 435 11.30 -11.49 12.57
CA VAL A 435 10.45 -12.36 13.39
C VAL A 435 8.99 -11.91 13.31
N TYR A 436 8.73 -10.61 13.47
CA TYR A 436 7.36 -10.08 13.38
C TYR A 436 6.79 -10.18 11.97
N PHE A 437 7.62 -9.91 10.95
CA PHE A 437 7.26 -10.12 9.56
C PHE A 437 6.79 -11.55 9.29
N LYS A 438 7.56 -12.55 9.74
CA LYS A 438 7.19 -13.97 9.59
C LYS A 438 5.88 -14.29 10.30
N ALA A 439 5.70 -13.79 11.52
CA ALA A 439 4.45 -13.99 12.26
C ALA A 439 3.22 -13.43 11.50
N LEU A 440 3.34 -12.24 10.90
CA LEU A 440 2.27 -11.66 10.09
C LEU A 440 1.99 -12.46 8.82
N VAL A 441 3.03 -12.90 8.11
CA VAL A 441 2.91 -13.71 6.88
C VAL A 441 2.27 -15.06 7.15
N LEU A 442 2.68 -15.75 8.22
CA LEU A 442 2.12 -17.06 8.61
C LEU A 442 0.63 -17.00 8.94
N VAL A 443 0.15 -15.84 9.39
CA VAL A 443 -1.27 -15.59 9.71
C VAL A 443 -2.00 -14.90 8.54
N GLY A 444 -1.33 -14.75 7.39
CA GLY A 444 -1.91 -14.25 6.13
C GLY A 444 -2.13 -12.73 6.08
N LEU A 445 -1.49 -11.97 6.97
CA LEU A 445 -1.55 -10.49 7.02
C LEU A 445 -0.46 -9.86 6.15
N PHE A 446 -0.50 -10.13 4.84
CA PHE A 446 0.54 -9.70 3.90
C PHE A 446 0.67 -8.17 3.78
N GLU A 447 -0.43 -7.43 3.79
CA GLU A 447 -0.40 -5.97 3.62
C GLU A 447 0.31 -5.27 4.78
N ALA A 448 0.04 -5.72 6.02
CA ALA A 448 0.70 -5.21 7.20
C ALA A 448 2.18 -5.63 7.26
N SER A 449 2.51 -6.85 6.79
CA SER A 449 3.90 -7.31 6.79
C SER A 449 4.77 -6.55 5.78
N ILE A 450 4.23 -6.21 4.61
CA ILE A 450 4.93 -5.37 3.62
C ILE A 450 5.14 -3.95 4.13
N GLU A 451 4.13 -3.35 4.76
CA GLU A 451 4.24 -2.00 5.31
C GLU A 451 5.33 -1.92 6.40
N LEU A 452 5.38 -2.92 7.28
CA LEU A 452 6.44 -3.06 8.28
C LEU A 452 7.85 -3.07 7.66
N LEU A 453 8.06 -3.86 6.60
CA LEU A 453 9.36 -3.90 5.91
C LEU A 453 9.70 -2.59 5.21
N ALA A 454 8.69 -1.95 4.60
CA ALA A 454 8.87 -0.69 3.89
C ALA A 454 9.31 0.43 4.86
N ARG A 455 8.78 0.44 6.08
CA ARG A 455 9.14 1.41 7.13
C ARG A 455 10.52 1.15 7.72
N ASN A 456 10.90 -0.11 7.93
CA ASN A 456 12.14 -0.47 8.63
C ASN A 456 13.38 -0.53 7.72
N GLY A 457 13.41 0.27 6.64
CA GLY A 457 14.58 0.38 5.75
C GLY A 457 14.77 -0.79 4.78
N GLN A 458 13.88 -1.78 4.74
CA GLN A 458 13.91 -2.91 3.79
C GLN A 458 12.93 -2.71 2.62
N SER A 459 12.82 -1.46 2.15
CA SER A 459 11.88 -1.04 1.10
C SER A 459 12.06 -1.79 -0.22
N VAL A 460 13.31 -2.15 -0.57
CA VAL A 460 13.62 -2.98 -1.73
C VAL A 460 12.83 -4.29 -1.67
N HIS A 461 12.94 -5.03 -0.56
CA HIS A 461 12.24 -6.31 -0.41
C HIS A 461 10.74 -6.14 -0.34
N ALA A 462 10.27 -5.12 0.37
CA ALA A 462 8.84 -4.82 0.49
C ALA A 462 8.18 -4.63 -0.89
N VAL A 463 8.82 -3.85 -1.79
CA VAL A 463 8.31 -3.60 -3.14
C VAL A 463 8.24 -4.89 -3.97
N HIS A 464 9.31 -5.69 -3.97
CA HIS A 464 9.36 -6.92 -4.75
C HIS A 464 8.39 -7.99 -4.22
N MET A 465 8.25 -8.11 -2.89
CA MET A 465 7.23 -8.97 -2.28
C MET A 465 5.82 -8.50 -2.64
N ALA A 466 5.55 -7.19 -2.60
CA ALA A 466 4.25 -6.64 -2.96
C ALA A 466 3.91 -6.90 -4.44
N ILE A 467 4.86 -6.70 -5.36
CA ILE A 467 4.67 -6.99 -6.79
C ILE A 467 4.39 -8.48 -7.00
N ALA A 468 5.18 -9.37 -6.39
CA ALA A 468 5.03 -10.81 -6.55
C ALA A 468 3.68 -11.32 -6.00
N LEU A 469 3.24 -10.80 -4.85
CA LEU A 469 1.95 -11.12 -4.25
C LEU A 469 0.78 -10.52 -5.04
N HIS A 470 0.97 -9.36 -5.67
CA HIS A 470 -0.02 -8.76 -6.56
C HIS A 470 -0.21 -9.59 -7.83
N GLU A 471 0.87 -10.01 -8.48
CA GLU A 471 0.83 -10.85 -9.69
C GLU A 471 0.19 -12.23 -9.41
N LEU A 472 0.32 -12.76 -8.19
CA LEU A 472 -0.39 -13.96 -7.74
C LEU A 472 -1.88 -13.72 -7.43
N GLY A 473 -2.32 -12.47 -7.30
CA GLY A 473 -3.70 -12.14 -6.91
C GLY A 473 -4.00 -12.44 -5.43
N VAL A 474 -2.99 -12.41 -4.55
CA VAL A 474 -3.21 -12.61 -3.10
C VAL A 474 -3.18 -11.30 -2.31
N LEU A 475 -2.73 -10.19 -2.91
CA LEU A 475 -2.59 -8.89 -2.26
C LEU A 475 -3.83 -7.99 -2.46
N GLY A 476 -4.39 -7.48 -1.37
CA GLY A 476 -5.48 -6.50 -1.38
C GLY A 476 -5.01 -5.10 -1.73
N GLY A 477 -5.41 -4.60 -2.90
CA GLY A 477 -5.12 -3.24 -3.36
C GLY A 477 -6.04 -2.18 -2.74
N ALA A 478 -5.47 -1.03 -2.38
CA ALA A 478 -6.21 0.16 -1.95
C ALA A 478 -7.19 0.66 -3.03
N ARG A 479 -8.26 1.35 -2.62
CA ARG A 479 -9.30 1.85 -3.54
C ARG A 479 -8.84 3.05 -4.34
N SER A 480 -7.95 3.85 -3.75
CA SER A 480 -7.44 5.07 -4.36
C SER A 480 -5.95 5.23 -4.09
N VAL A 481 -5.27 5.88 -5.03
CA VAL A 481 -3.83 6.20 -4.93
C VAL A 481 -3.57 7.31 -3.90
N SER A 482 -4.59 8.12 -3.60
CA SER A 482 -4.55 9.17 -2.55
C SER A 482 -4.44 8.60 -1.14
N GLN A 483 -4.87 7.35 -0.92
CA GLN A 483 -4.86 6.72 0.40
C GLN A 483 -3.43 6.50 0.92
N PRO A 484 -3.24 6.42 2.25
CA PRO A 484 -1.96 6.03 2.84
C PRO A 484 -1.49 4.65 2.33
N LEU A 485 -0.22 4.29 2.62
CA LEU A 485 0.32 2.99 2.16
C LEU A 485 -0.55 1.82 2.65
N LEU A 486 -1.07 1.92 3.87
CA LEU A 486 -1.93 0.92 4.48
C LEU A 486 -3.24 1.58 4.89
N SER A 487 -4.36 1.02 4.46
CA SER A 487 -5.70 1.56 4.68
C SER A 487 -6.68 0.48 5.14
N ILE A 488 -7.72 0.84 5.89
CA ILE A 488 -8.80 -0.09 6.26
C ILE A 488 -10.02 0.23 5.41
N ASP A 489 -10.57 -0.81 4.78
CA ASP A 489 -11.81 -0.71 4.02
C ASP A 489 -13.00 -1.11 4.93
N ILE A 490 -14.10 -0.37 4.84
CA ILE A 490 -15.36 -0.65 5.56
C ILE A 490 -15.96 -2.00 5.13
N ALA A 491 -15.69 -2.44 3.92
CA ALA A 491 -16.20 -3.71 3.39
C ALA A 491 -15.38 -4.94 3.86
N ASP A 492 -14.21 -4.74 4.46
CA ASP A 492 -13.33 -5.82 4.87
C ASP A 492 -13.50 -6.14 6.38
N PRO A 493 -13.40 -7.42 6.77
CA PRO A 493 -13.46 -7.79 8.18
C PRO A 493 -12.21 -7.30 8.92
N GLN A 494 -12.39 -6.75 10.12
CA GLN A 494 -11.28 -6.41 11.00
C GLN A 494 -10.50 -7.71 11.35
N PRO A 495 -9.15 -7.68 11.37
CA PRO A 495 -8.27 -6.50 11.35
C PRO A 495 -7.61 -6.25 9.97
N LEU A 496 -8.20 -6.77 8.89
CA LEU A 496 -7.59 -6.78 7.56
C LEU A 496 -7.44 -5.38 6.99
N ARG A 497 -6.36 -5.18 6.24
CA ARG A 497 -5.95 -3.89 5.67
C ARG A 497 -5.67 -4.06 4.18
N ARG A 498 -5.76 -2.97 3.43
CA ARG A 498 -5.43 -2.88 2.00
C ARG A 498 -4.14 -2.08 1.79
N LEU A 499 -3.30 -2.53 0.87
CA LEU A 499 -2.03 -1.91 0.52
C LEU A 499 -2.17 -1.04 -0.74
N ASN A 500 -1.65 0.19 -0.70
CA ASN A 500 -1.52 1.05 -1.86
C ASN A 500 -0.25 0.69 -2.66
N LEU A 501 -0.33 -0.37 -3.46
CA LEU A 501 0.76 -0.84 -4.31
C LEU A 501 1.27 0.26 -5.26
N THR A 502 0.36 1.04 -5.86
CA THR A 502 0.72 2.12 -6.78
C THR A 502 1.63 3.15 -6.12
N ARG A 503 1.30 3.56 -4.89
CA ARG A 503 2.14 4.49 -4.12
C ARG A 503 3.49 3.88 -3.78
N LEU A 504 3.53 2.61 -3.37
CA LEU A 504 4.76 1.91 -3.02
C LEU A 504 5.73 1.82 -4.22
N VAL A 505 5.23 1.35 -5.37
CA VAL A 505 6.01 1.22 -6.60
C VAL A 505 6.46 2.58 -7.13
N ARG A 506 5.58 3.59 -7.09
CA ARG A 506 5.91 4.95 -7.52
C ARG A 506 7.03 5.56 -6.68
N LEU A 507 6.92 5.51 -5.36
CA LEU A 507 7.96 6.03 -4.45
C LEU A 507 9.30 5.31 -4.63
N TYR A 508 9.26 4.02 -4.93
CA TYR A 508 10.46 3.25 -5.20
C TYR A 508 11.12 3.63 -6.53
N ALA A 509 10.36 3.64 -7.63
CA ALA A 509 10.86 3.95 -8.97
C ALA A 509 11.33 5.41 -9.12
N GLN A 510 10.69 6.36 -8.44
CA GLN A 510 11.08 7.77 -8.45
C GLN A 510 12.52 8.04 -7.98
N ARG A 511 13.14 7.09 -7.26
CA ARG A 511 14.55 7.19 -6.83
C ARG A 511 15.52 7.12 -8.01
N PHE A 512 15.19 6.34 -9.05
CA PHE A 512 16.08 6.03 -10.17
C PHE A 512 15.45 6.23 -11.56
N GLU A 513 14.23 6.79 -11.66
CA GLU A 513 13.52 6.98 -12.93
C GLU A 513 14.27 7.82 -13.97
N ARG A 514 15.16 8.71 -13.52
CA ARG A 514 15.99 9.59 -14.36
C ARG A 514 17.32 8.98 -14.79
N THR A 515 17.81 7.97 -14.09
CA THR A 515 19.10 7.32 -14.32
C THR A 515 18.91 6.00 -15.06
N ASP A 516 17.97 5.18 -14.58
CA ASP A 516 17.66 3.85 -15.07
C ASP A 516 16.21 3.79 -15.59
N THR A 517 15.90 4.62 -16.60
CA THR A 517 14.54 4.81 -17.13
C THR A 517 13.92 3.51 -17.65
N THR A 518 14.69 2.65 -18.31
CA THR A 518 14.21 1.35 -18.81
C THR A 518 13.71 0.45 -17.68
N GLU A 519 14.43 0.40 -16.56
CA GLU A 519 14.04 -0.42 -15.43
C GLU A 519 12.83 0.20 -14.73
N ALA A 520 12.78 1.53 -14.58
CA ALA A 520 11.61 2.22 -14.03
C ALA A 520 10.32 1.95 -14.82
N LEU A 521 10.38 1.90 -16.15
CA LEU A 521 9.25 1.52 -17.01
C LEU A 521 8.76 0.09 -16.72
N ASN A 522 9.68 -0.86 -16.48
CA ASN A 522 9.32 -2.23 -16.09
C ASN A 522 8.60 -2.29 -14.74
N TYR A 523 8.98 -1.46 -13.77
CA TYR A 523 8.24 -1.31 -12.51
C TYR A 523 6.87 -0.70 -12.72
N TYR A 524 6.73 0.35 -13.54
CA TYR A 524 5.40 0.91 -13.82
C TYR A 524 4.49 -0.07 -14.55
N PHE A 525 5.05 -0.94 -15.40
CA PHE A 525 4.28 -1.96 -16.11
C PHE A 525 3.59 -2.97 -15.16
N THR A 526 4.09 -3.15 -13.93
CA THR A 526 3.40 -4.00 -12.94
C THR A 526 2.05 -3.39 -12.51
N LEU A 527 1.85 -2.09 -12.70
CA LEU A 527 0.61 -1.36 -12.38
C LEU A 527 -0.42 -1.39 -13.52
N ARG A 528 -0.18 -2.16 -14.59
CA ARG A 528 -1.02 -2.24 -15.80
C ARG A 528 -2.48 -2.65 -15.53
N CYS A 529 -2.73 -3.42 -14.48
CA CYS A 529 -4.08 -3.88 -14.11
C CYS A 529 -4.80 -2.92 -13.15
N LEU A 530 -4.10 -1.92 -12.61
CA LEU A 530 -4.65 -0.99 -11.63
C LEU A 530 -5.23 0.25 -12.29
N ARG A 531 -6.36 0.71 -11.73
CA ARG A 531 -7.06 1.91 -12.16
C ARG A 531 -7.31 2.85 -10.99
N ASP A 532 -7.20 4.13 -11.27
CA ASP A 532 -7.64 5.22 -10.41
C ASP A 532 -9.18 5.16 -10.25
N PRO A 533 -9.80 5.70 -9.17
CA PRO A 533 -11.25 5.89 -9.07
C PRO A 533 -11.94 6.50 -10.30
N LYS A 534 -11.20 7.26 -11.12
CA LYS A 534 -11.65 7.86 -12.38
C LYS A 534 -11.58 6.90 -13.59
N GLY A 535 -11.14 5.65 -13.41
CA GLY A 535 -10.97 4.64 -14.46
C GLY A 535 -9.65 4.75 -15.24
N ARG A 536 -8.81 5.75 -14.95
CA ARG A 536 -7.50 5.95 -15.59
C ARG A 536 -6.55 4.81 -15.23
N ASN A 537 -5.77 4.34 -16.19
CA ASN A 537 -4.80 3.29 -15.96
C ASN A 537 -3.56 3.84 -15.22
N MET A 538 -3.12 3.17 -14.16
CA MET A 538 -2.02 3.67 -13.35
C MET A 538 -0.66 3.60 -14.04
N PHE A 539 -0.42 2.58 -14.87
CA PHE A 539 0.79 2.52 -15.70
C PHE A 539 0.89 3.74 -16.61
N LEU A 540 -0.18 4.06 -17.35
CA LEU A 540 -0.19 5.24 -18.23
C LEU A 540 0.00 6.54 -17.44
N THR A 541 -0.63 6.65 -16.27
CA THR A 541 -0.50 7.85 -15.42
C THR A 541 0.95 8.04 -14.95
N CYS A 542 1.63 6.97 -14.52
CA CYS A 542 3.03 7.03 -14.11
C CYS A 542 3.97 7.36 -15.28
N VAL A 543 3.72 6.81 -16.47
CA VAL A 543 4.52 7.13 -17.67
C VAL A 543 4.29 8.57 -18.10
N CYS A 544 3.06 9.09 -18.05
CA CYS A 544 2.78 10.50 -18.31
C CYS A 544 3.49 11.42 -17.30
N ASP A 545 3.43 11.08 -16.01
CA ASP A 545 4.12 11.84 -14.96
C ASP A 545 5.65 11.86 -15.20
N LEU A 546 6.23 10.75 -15.66
CA LEU A 546 7.65 10.64 -16.02
C LEU A 546 8.01 11.53 -17.22
N VAL A 547 7.20 11.51 -18.28
CA VAL A 547 7.39 12.34 -19.48
C VAL A 547 7.27 13.83 -19.15
N VAL A 548 6.30 14.21 -18.30
CA VAL A 548 6.15 15.59 -17.86
C VAL A 548 7.31 16.01 -16.94
N GLY A 549 7.75 15.11 -16.05
CA GLY A 549 8.81 15.38 -15.06
C GLY A 549 10.24 15.38 -15.60
N SER A 550 10.48 14.76 -16.76
CA SER A 550 11.76 14.81 -17.51
C SER A 550 11.91 16.12 -18.29
N GLY A 551 10.79 16.77 -18.63
CA GLY A 551 10.75 18.02 -19.39
C GLY A 551 10.99 17.79 -20.89
N ALA A 552 10.50 18.69 -21.74
CA ALA A 552 10.50 18.55 -23.20
C ALA A 552 11.90 18.53 -23.88
N LEU A 553 12.98 18.58 -23.10
CA LEU A 553 14.36 18.71 -23.58
C LEU A 553 15.15 17.39 -23.52
N ASP A 554 14.67 16.37 -22.81
CA ASP A 554 15.38 15.10 -22.68
C ASP A 554 14.97 14.13 -23.81
N THR A 555 15.45 14.40 -25.02
CA THR A 555 15.10 13.64 -26.23
C THR A 555 15.39 12.14 -26.10
N SER A 556 16.36 11.76 -25.27
CA SER A 556 16.71 10.35 -25.03
C SER A 556 15.57 9.54 -24.39
N ILE A 557 14.84 10.16 -23.45
CA ILE A 557 13.69 9.54 -22.77
C ILE A 557 12.49 9.48 -23.72
N PHE A 558 12.28 10.52 -24.54
CA PHE A 558 11.22 10.51 -25.55
C PHE A 558 11.45 9.42 -26.60
N ASP A 559 12.66 9.29 -27.10
CA ASP A 559 13.05 8.28 -28.08
C ASP A 559 12.86 6.86 -27.52
N LEU A 560 13.21 6.64 -26.24
CA LEU A 560 13.00 5.34 -25.58
C LEU A 560 11.51 5.01 -25.39
N ILE A 561 10.70 5.99 -24.98
CA ILE A 561 9.30 5.80 -24.62
C ILE A 561 8.41 5.68 -25.87
N PHE A 562 8.62 6.56 -26.85
CA PHE A 562 7.77 6.69 -28.06
C PHE A 562 8.38 6.05 -29.31
N GLY A 563 9.68 5.78 -29.33
CA GLY A 563 10.39 5.20 -30.48
C GLY A 563 11.10 6.25 -31.33
N GLN A 564 12.01 5.80 -32.19
CA GLN A 564 12.74 6.64 -33.14
C GLN A 564 12.27 6.38 -34.58
N ARG A 565 12.08 7.46 -35.33
CA ARG A 565 11.95 7.41 -36.79
C ARG A 565 13.32 7.60 -37.41
N MET A 566 13.91 6.53 -37.95
CA MET A 566 15.12 6.64 -38.76
C MET A 566 14.76 7.30 -40.10
N THR A 567 15.53 8.30 -40.50
CA THR A 567 15.24 9.13 -41.68
C THR A 567 15.45 8.44 -43.03
N ASP A 568 16.04 7.24 -43.06
CA ASP A 568 16.46 6.56 -44.29
C ASP A 568 15.91 5.12 -44.47
N ALA A 569 15.03 4.64 -43.59
CA ALA A 569 14.36 3.36 -43.76
C ALA A 569 12.93 3.42 -43.22
N ASP A 570 11.98 2.79 -43.90
CA ASP A 570 10.58 2.57 -43.46
C ASP A 570 10.47 1.69 -42.19
N GLU A 571 11.58 1.45 -41.48
CA GLU A 571 11.62 0.71 -40.22
C GLU A 571 11.51 1.69 -39.05
N GLU A 572 10.29 1.84 -38.51
CA GLU A 572 10.06 2.49 -37.22
C GLU A 572 10.51 1.55 -36.09
N VAL A 573 11.41 2.01 -35.22
CA VAL A 573 11.76 1.26 -34.00
C VAL A 573 10.69 1.58 -32.95
N PRO A 574 9.83 0.62 -32.58
CA PRO A 574 8.71 0.88 -31.69
C PRO A 574 9.21 1.24 -30.28
N GLY A 575 8.62 2.28 -29.69
CA GLY A 575 8.89 2.67 -28.31
C GLY A 575 8.32 1.68 -27.29
N TYR A 576 8.81 1.74 -26.05
CA TYR A 576 8.32 0.89 -24.96
C TYR A 576 6.79 1.00 -24.75
N ILE A 577 6.19 2.18 -24.95
CA ILE A 577 4.72 2.33 -24.83
C ILE A 577 3.99 1.47 -25.85
N GLU A 578 4.45 1.42 -27.09
CA GLU A 578 3.77 0.67 -28.15
C GLU A 578 3.86 -0.84 -27.90
N ILE A 579 5.05 -1.30 -27.50
CA ILE A 579 5.29 -2.70 -27.09
C ILE A 579 4.33 -3.08 -25.95
N PHE A 580 4.27 -2.25 -24.90
CA PHE A 580 3.39 -2.52 -23.76
C PHE A 580 1.89 -2.41 -24.13
N ARG A 581 1.48 -1.45 -24.98
CA ARG A 581 0.08 -1.25 -25.40
C ARG A 581 -0.42 -2.42 -26.24
N SER A 582 0.38 -2.89 -27.20
CA SER A 582 0.07 -4.06 -28.02
C SER A 582 -0.17 -5.29 -27.15
N SER A 583 0.74 -5.58 -26.22
CA SER A 583 0.61 -6.72 -25.32
C SER A 583 -0.56 -6.58 -24.33
N ILE A 584 -0.87 -5.38 -23.83
CA ILE A 584 -2.08 -5.16 -23.00
C ILE A 584 -3.35 -5.46 -23.81
N ALA A 585 -3.40 -5.08 -25.08
CA ALA A 585 -4.53 -5.37 -25.97
C ALA A 585 -4.65 -6.87 -26.30
N GLU A 586 -3.54 -7.57 -26.48
CA GLU A 586 -3.49 -9.02 -26.67
C GLU A 586 -3.90 -9.78 -25.41
N MET A 587 -3.40 -9.39 -24.23
CA MET A 587 -3.82 -9.97 -22.95
C MET A 587 -5.33 -9.84 -22.73
N LYS A 588 -5.92 -8.68 -23.05
CA LYS A 588 -7.37 -8.47 -22.98
C LYS A 588 -8.16 -9.35 -23.95
N ARG A 589 -7.65 -9.53 -25.18
CA ARG A 589 -8.26 -10.41 -26.19
C ARG A 589 -8.21 -11.89 -25.77
N ALA A 590 -7.09 -12.33 -25.18
CA ALA A 590 -6.95 -13.69 -24.64
C ALA A 590 -7.92 -13.96 -23.49
N THR A 591 -8.16 -12.98 -22.61
CA THR A 591 -9.16 -13.12 -21.52
C THR A 591 -10.61 -13.01 -21.98
N GLY A 592 -10.88 -12.40 -23.14
CA GLY A 592 -12.23 -12.15 -23.65
C GLY A 592 -12.77 -13.18 -24.66
N SER A 593 -11.95 -14.11 -25.16
CA SER A 593 -12.33 -14.99 -26.29
C SER A 593 -12.22 -16.50 -26.03
N GLY A 594 -11.90 -16.97 -24.83
CA GLY A 594 -11.59 -18.39 -24.60
C GLY A 594 -12.32 -19.02 -23.42
N GLY A 595 -13.53 -19.56 -23.66
CA GLY A 595 -13.90 -20.81 -22.99
C GLY A 595 -12.99 -21.92 -23.55
N SER A 596 -12.21 -22.57 -22.71
CA SER A 596 -11.28 -23.68 -23.05
C SER A 596 -9.93 -23.30 -23.66
N SER A 597 -9.04 -22.68 -22.89
CA SER A 597 -7.60 -23.02 -22.87
C SER A 597 -6.94 -22.35 -21.67
N GLY A 598 -6.09 -23.09 -20.94
CA GLY A 598 -5.59 -22.79 -19.59
C GLY A 598 -4.64 -21.59 -19.41
N GLY A 599 -4.94 -20.44 -20.01
CA GLY A 599 -4.23 -19.19 -19.77
C GLY A 599 -4.74 -18.50 -18.50
N ARG A 600 -3.90 -18.37 -17.47
CA ARG A 600 -4.23 -17.68 -16.21
C ARG A 600 -4.66 -16.21 -16.48
N PRO A 601 -5.90 -15.80 -16.17
CA PRO A 601 -6.34 -14.40 -16.21
C PRO A 601 -5.48 -13.50 -15.32
N GLY A 602 -5.36 -12.21 -15.65
CA GLY A 602 -4.72 -11.21 -14.78
C GLY A 602 -5.53 -10.99 -13.49
N PRO A 603 -4.89 -10.57 -12.38
CA PRO A 603 -5.58 -10.34 -11.13
C PRO A 603 -6.36 -9.01 -11.25
N TYR A 604 -7.68 -9.12 -11.32
CA TYR A 604 -8.68 -8.04 -11.20
C TYR A 604 -8.95 -7.19 -12.45
N ASP A 605 -10.08 -7.47 -13.10
CA ASP A 605 -10.88 -6.42 -13.73
C ASP A 605 -11.68 -5.76 -12.60
N ILE A 606 -11.39 -4.51 -12.26
CA ILE A 606 -12.22 -3.68 -11.36
C ILE A 606 -13.48 -3.28 -12.15
N ARG A 607 -14.27 -4.27 -12.55
CA ARG A 607 -15.55 -4.10 -13.22
C ARG A 607 -16.60 -4.82 -12.40
N ASP A 608 -17.25 -3.99 -11.57
CA ASP A 608 -18.57 -4.14 -10.96
C ASP A 608 -18.56 -3.83 -9.47
N ARG A 609 -18.49 -2.52 -9.16
CA ARG A 609 -19.17 -1.97 -7.97
C ARG A 609 -19.79 -0.61 -8.32
N GLY A 610 -21.02 -0.68 -8.83
CA GLY A 610 -22.06 0.33 -8.66
C GLY A 610 -21.84 1.71 -9.29
N ALA A 611 -22.10 1.84 -10.60
CA ALA A 611 -22.47 3.12 -11.19
C ALA A 611 -23.66 2.91 -12.14
N ASN A 612 -24.84 2.76 -11.55
CA ASN A 612 -26.09 2.86 -12.29
C ASN A 612 -26.35 4.35 -12.58
N ARG A 613 -25.89 4.87 -13.71
CA ARG A 613 -26.41 6.10 -14.34
C ARG A 613 -26.33 5.97 -15.85
N GLY A 614 -27.51 5.80 -16.46
CA GLY A 614 -27.67 5.85 -17.91
C GLY A 614 -27.37 7.25 -18.47
N GLY A 615 -26.92 7.28 -19.71
CA GLY A 615 -26.71 8.49 -20.50
C GLY A 615 -26.46 8.12 -21.96
N ASN A 616 -27.36 8.55 -22.83
CA ASN A 616 -27.41 8.29 -24.27
C ASN A 616 -26.15 8.74 -25.05
N ASP A 617 -25.93 8.02 -26.14
CA ASP A 617 -25.04 8.35 -27.25
C ASP A 617 -25.53 9.51 -28.14
N PHE A 618 -24.56 10.04 -28.90
CA PHE A 618 -24.58 10.77 -30.19
C PHE A 618 -24.41 12.30 -30.21
N GLY A 619 -23.38 12.72 -30.98
CA GLY A 619 -23.33 14.01 -31.68
C GLY A 619 -21.92 14.53 -31.96
N GLY A 620 -21.36 14.23 -33.13
CA GLY A 620 -19.99 14.65 -33.52
C GLY A 620 -19.85 16.09 -34.04
N GLY A 621 -18.60 16.51 -34.24
CA GLY A 621 -18.24 17.74 -34.95
C GLY A 621 -16.72 17.90 -35.09
N ARG A 622 -16.20 17.73 -36.32
CA ARG A 622 -14.83 18.03 -36.74
C ARG A 622 -14.70 19.53 -37.08
N ASN A 623 -13.63 20.18 -36.63
CA ASN A 623 -12.71 21.01 -37.43
C ASN A 623 -11.86 21.97 -36.56
N GLY A 624 -10.60 22.19 -36.96
CA GLY A 624 -9.82 23.39 -36.59
C GLY A 624 -8.45 23.11 -35.96
N GLN A 625 -7.43 23.01 -36.81
CA GLN A 625 -6.04 22.74 -36.46
C GLN A 625 -5.33 23.94 -35.83
N SER A 626 -4.51 23.66 -34.81
CA SER A 626 -3.09 24.07 -34.64
C SER A 626 -2.77 24.14 -33.15
N ALA A 627 -1.67 23.52 -32.71
CA ALA A 627 -1.18 23.42 -31.31
C ALA A 627 -1.70 22.26 -30.41
N SER A 628 -2.15 21.13 -30.98
CA SER A 628 -2.64 19.94 -30.25
C SER A 628 -1.77 18.68 -30.43
N CYS A 629 -0.44 18.81 -30.49
CA CYS A 629 0.45 17.67 -30.76
C CYS A 629 0.89 16.87 -29.51
N ILE A 630 0.39 17.17 -28.30
CA ILE A 630 0.68 16.35 -27.10
C ILE A 630 -0.57 15.59 -26.60
N SER A 631 -1.78 16.05 -26.95
CA SER A 631 -3.02 15.44 -26.42
C SER A 631 -3.63 14.35 -27.32
N LEU A 632 -3.14 14.17 -28.55
CA LEU A 632 -3.73 13.23 -29.51
C LEU A 632 -3.03 11.87 -29.65
N ALA A 633 -1.93 11.64 -28.91
CA ALA A 633 -1.30 10.32 -28.82
C ALA A 633 -1.83 9.46 -27.64
N ILE A 634 -2.66 10.03 -26.76
CA ILE A 634 -3.02 9.43 -25.45
C ILE A 634 -4.55 9.30 -25.26
N ILE A 635 -5.29 8.91 -26.30
CA ILE A 635 -6.64 8.36 -26.14
C ILE A 635 -6.68 6.93 -26.71
#